data_AF-A0A6G6K3S2-F1
#
_entry.id   AF-A0A6G6K3S2-F1
#
_cell.length_a   1.000
_cell.length_b   1.000
_cell.length_c   1.000
_cell.angle_alpha   90.00
_cell.angle_beta   90.00
_cell.angle_gamma   90.00
#
_symmetry.space_group_name_H-M   'P 1'
#
loop_
_entity.id
_entity.type
_entity.pdbx_description
1 polymer ?
#
loop_
_entity_poly.entity_id
_entity_poly.type
_entity_poly.pdbx_seq_one_letter_code
_entity_poly.pdbx_strand_id
1 'polypeptide(L)'
;MSDAPSHDEREHERPATASSAWMAWMLALLAVPLLYLLTLPPIFFLAMPRKLSYGVPQRPPTWLMIYTKPYLWVAEETPLGYPLNKYGAWWRAALE
;
A
#
# COMPACT_ATOMS: atom_id res chain seq x y z
N MET A 1 46.60 -46.12 26.41
CA MET A 1 45.38 -45.38 26.80
C MET A 1 45.23 -44.21 25.86
N SER A 2 44.76 -44.54 24.65
CA SER A 2 44.29 -43.62 23.61
C SER A 2 42.86 -44.07 23.34
N ASP A 3 41.88 -43.19 23.41
CA ASP A 3 41.32 -42.63 22.19
C ASP A 3 40.30 -41.53 22.47
N ALA A 4 40.24 -40.67 21.48
CA ALA A 4 39.74 -39.31 21.41
C ALA A 4 38.20 -39.18 21.40
N PRO A 5 37.69 -37.94 21.57
CA PRO A 5 36.26 -37.60 21.59
C PRO A 5 35.68 -37.55 20.17
N SER A 6 34.42 -37.97 20.01
CA SER A 6 33.69 -37.75 18.75
C SER A 6 32.20 -38.05 18.92
N HIS A 7 31.43 -37.07 19.40
CA HIS A 7 30.02 -36.98 19.04
C HIS A 7 29.73 -35.52 18.72
N ASP A 8 30.18 -35.12 17.53
CA ASP A 8 29.84 -33.85 16.89
C ASP A 8 28.37 -33.95 16.43
N GLU A 9 27.44 -33.75 17.38
CA GLU A 9 26.00 -33.57 17.12
C GLU A 9 25.73 -32.18 16.53
N ARG A 10 26.46 -31.81 15.47
CA ARG A 10 26.08 -30.70 14.60
C ARG A 10 25.09 -31.21 13.56
N GLU A 11 23.92 -31.61 14.06
CA GLU A 11 22.74 -31.75 13.22
C GLU A 11 22.51 -30.43 12.51
N HIS A 12 22.74 -30.50 11.20
CA HIS A 12 22.44 -29.46 10.24
C HIS A 12 20.95 -29.16 10.27
N GLU A 13 20.53 -28.21 11.12
CA GLU A 13 19.34 -27.41 10.85
C GLU A 13 19.56 -26.68 9.53
N ARG A 14 19.16 -27.31 8.42
CA ARG A 14 19.15 -26.67 7.11
C ARG A 14 18.24 -25.46 7.20
N PRO A 15 18.72 -24.23 6.94
CA PRO A 15 17.87 -23.06 6.97
C PRO A 15 16.91 -23.12 5.77
N ALA A 16 15.69 -23.60 6.02
CA ALA A 16 14.60 -23.65 5.04
C ALA A 16 13.93 -22.27 4.83
N THR A 17 14.69 -21.18 4.87
CA THR A 17 14.17 -19.79 4.92
C THR A 17 14.41 -18.97 3.66
N ALA A 18 15.22 -19.45 2.71
CA ALA A 18 15.55 -18.67 1.52
C ALA A 18 14.35 -18.47 0.57
N SER A 19 13.47 -19.46 0.42
CA SER A 19 12.30 -19.37 -0.46
C SER A 19 11.15 -18.53 0.11
N SER A 20 10.98 -18.50 1.44
CA SER A 20 9.93 -17.71 2.09
C SER A 20 10.23 -16.22 2.07
N ALA A 21 11.49 -15.83 2.21
CA ALA A 21 11.91 -14.43 2.16
C ALA A 21 11.62 -13.79 0.79
N TRP A 22 11.91 -14.48 -0.32
CA TRP A 22 11.63 -13.98 -1.67
C TRP A 22 10.13 -13.75 -1.90
N MET A 23 9.28 -14.70 -1.49
CA MET A 23 7.84 -14.57 -1.62
C MET A 23 7.31 -13.38 -0.82
N ALA A 24 7.81 -13.18 0.41
CA ALA A 24 7.47 -12.02 1.24
C ALA A 24 7.84 -10.70 0.56
N TRP A 25 9.02 -10.62 -0.08
CA TRP A 25 9.43 -9.43 -0.84
C TRP A 25 8.51 -9.16 -2.04
N MET A 26 8.13 -10.18 -2.81
CA MET A 26 7.19 -10.02 -3.92
C MET A 26 5.83 -9.53 -3.45
N LEU A 27 5.32 -10.09 -2.35
CA LEU A 27 4.08 -9.65 -1.71
C LEU A 27 4.18 -8.20 -1.24
N ALA A 28 5.28 -7.81 -0.61
CA ALA A 28 5.51 -6.44 -0.17
C ALA A 28 5.54 -5.47 -1.36
N LEU A 29 6.25 -5.81 -2.44
CA LEU A 29 6.31 -4.99 -3.65
C LEU A 29 4.95 -4.79 -4.31
N LEU A 30 4.07 -5.81 -4.27
CA LEU A 30 2.70 -5.69 -4.79
C LEU A 30 1.75 -4.99 -3.81
N ALA A 31 1.93 -5.19 -2.51
CA ALA A 31 1.08 -4.62 -1.48
C ALA A 31 1.24 -3.10 -1.39
N VAL A 32 2.47 -2.58 -1.53
CA VAL A 32 2.74 -1.14 -1.44
C VAL A 32 1.91 -0.29 -2.42
N PRO A 33 1.94 -0.54 -3.75
CA PRO A 33 1.15 0.25 -4.70
C PRO A 33 -0.35 0.03 -4.49
N LEU A 34 -0.79 -1.18 -4.12
CA LEU A 34 -2.19 -1.46 -3.85
C LEU A 34 -2.70 -0.67 -2.65
N LEU A 35 -1.94 -0.67 -1.55
CA LEU A 35 -2.26 0.11 -0.35
C LEU A 35 -2.26 1.60 -0.63
N TYR A 36 -1.30 2.09 -1.43
CA TYR A 36 -1.28 3.48 -1.88
C TYR A 36 -2.57 3.86 -2.63
N LEU A 37 -3.02 3.05 -3.60
CA LEU A 37 -4.26 3.30 -4.34
C LEU A 37 -5.50 3.26 -3.43
N LEU A 38 -5.53 2.35 -2.46
CA LEU A 38 -6.67 2.19 -1.55
C LEU A 38 -6.76 3.26 -0.47
N THR A 39 -5.62 3.84 -0.07
CA THR A 39 -5.55 4.91 0.94
C THR A 39 -5.84 6.29 0.39
N LEU A 40 -5.72 6.50 -0.93
CA LEU A 40 -5.88 7.83 -1.49
C LEU A 40 -7.32 8.38 -1.36
N PRO A 41 -8.40 7.67 -1.73
CA PRO A 41 -9.76 8.17 -1.55
C PRO A 41 -10.09 8.58 -0.10
N PRO A 42 -9.85 7.75 0.95
CA PRO A 42 -10.13 8.17 2.31
C PRO A 42 -9.29 9.39 2.72
N ILE A 43 -7.99 9.43 2.41
CA ILE A 43 -7.17 10.62 2.71
C ILE A 43 -7.74 11.85 2.01
N PHE A 44 -8.12 11.74 0.73
CA PHE A 44 -8.67 12.85 -0.04
C PHE A 44 -9.95 13.40 0.59
N PHE A 45 -10.92 12.53 0.91
CA PHE A 45 -12.20 12.98 1.48
C PHE A 45 -12.10 13.38 2.96
N LEU A 46 -11.17 12.83 3.73
CA LEU A 46 -10.94 13.22 5.12
C LEU A 46 -10.13 14.51 5.25
N ALA A 47 -9.16 14.74 4.36
CA ALA A 47 -8.36 15.96 4.33
C ALA A 47 -9.11 17.13 3.70
N MET A 48 -10.14 16.87 2.88
CA MET A 48 -10.96 17.91 2.29
C MET A 48 -11.87 18.56 3.35
N PRO A 49 -11.84 19.89 3.47
CA PRO A 49 -12.70 20.61 4.40
C PRO A 49 -14.17 20.42 4.06
N ARG A 50 -14.94 19.79 4.95
CA ARG A 50 -16.39 19.51 4.76
C ARG A 50 -17.26 20.78 4.67
N LYS A 51 -16.75 21.92 5.14
CA LYS A 51 -17.48 23.18 5.16
C LYS A 51 -16.92 24.11 4.08
N LEU A 52 -17.81 24.56 3.20
CA LEU A 52 -17.63 25.79 2.43
C LEU A 52 -17.43 26.91 3.45
N SER A 53 -16.17 27.27 3.72
CA SER A 53 -15.87 28.44 4.53
C SER A 53 -16.25 29.64 3.67
N TYR A 54 -17.34 30.31 4.03
CA TYR A 54 -17.81 31.53 3.35
C TYR A 54 -18.17 31.37 1.87
N GLY A 55 -18.64 30.18 1.44
CA GLY A 55 -19.01 29.95 0.03
C GLY A 55 -17.84 29.86 -0.94
N VAL A 56 -16.60 29.91 -0.45
CA VAL A 56 -15.40 29.71 -1.27
C VAL A 56 -15.08 28.21 -1.32
N PRO A 57 -14.98 27.59 -2.52
CA PRO A 57 -14.50 26.23 -2.64
C PRO A 57 -13.10 26.12 -2.02
N GLN A 58 -12.96 25.34 -0.96
CA GLN A 58 -11.63 25.11 -0.40
C GLN A 58 -10.84 24.26 -1.38
N ARG A 59 -9.73 24.82 -1.87
CA ARG A 59 -8.81 24.08 -2.73
C ARG A 59 -8.09 23.03 -1.89
N PRO A 60 -7.85 21.81 -2.43
CA PRO A 60 -7.01 20.83 -1.77
C PRO A 60 -5.61 21.44 -1.50
N PRO A 61 -4.96 21.08 -0.38
CA PRO A 61 -3.61 21.53 -0.12
C PRO A 61 -2.65 21.03 -1.21
N THR A 62 -1.62 21.82 -1.53
CA THR A 62 -0.68 21.55 -2.63
C THR A 62 -0.02 20.17 -2.53
N TRP A 63 0.29 19.70 -1.32
CA TRP A 63 0.87 18.38 -1.12
C TRP A 63 -0.08 17.26 -1.55
N LEU A 64 -1.39 17.42 -1.34
CA LEU A 64 -2.39 16.42 -1.70
C LEU A 64 -2.57 16.35 -3.21
N MET A 65 -2.51 17.50 -3.90
CA MET A 65 -2.49 17.56 -5.36
C MET A 65 -1.30 16.78 -5.94
N ILE A 66 -0.10 16.97 -5.38
CA ILE A 66 1.10 16.23 -5.80
C ILE A 66 0.93 14.73 -5.49
N TYR A 67 0.48 14.40 -4.29
CA TYR A 67 0.25 13.03 -3.84
C TYR A 67 -0.78 12.28 -4.69
N THR A 68 -1.72 12.98 -5.34
CA THR A 68 -2.79 12.40 -6.16
C THR A 68 -2.36 12.11 -7.60
N LYS A 69 -1.24 12.68 -8.08
CA LYS A 69 -0.80 12.51 -9.48
C LYS A 69 -0.60 11.04 -9.90
N PRO A 70 0.14 10.19 -9.14
CA PRO A 70 0.32 8.79 -9.54
C PRO A 70 -1.01 8.03 -9.58
N TYR A 71 -1.92 8.31 -8.64
CA TYR A 71 -3.25 7.71 -8.65
C TYR A 71 -4.04 8.09 -9.91
N LEU A 72 -4.04 9.38 -10.29
CA LEU A 72 -4.73 9.84 -11.51
C LEU A 72 -4.17 9.14 -12.74
N TRP A 73 -2.85 9.08 -12.85
CA TRP A 73 -2.19 8.36 -13.93
C TRP A 73 -2.62 6.89 -13.99
N VAL A 74 -2.65 6.16 -12.86
CA VAL A 74 -3.13 4.77 -12.83
C VAL A 74 -4.61 4.67 -13.25
N ALA A 75 -5.44 5.61 -12.80
CA ALA A 75 -6.86 5.62 -13.12
C ALA A 75 -7.13 5.94 -14.61
N GLU A 76 -6.27 6.73 -15.25
CA GLU A 76 -6.41 7.16 -16.64
C GLU A 76 -5.78 6.14 -17.62
N GLU A 77 -4.63 5.56 -17.26
CA GLU A 77 -3.80 4.78 -18.19
C GLU A 77 -3.93 3.25 -18.02
N THR A 78 -4.66 2.79 -17.00
CA THR A 78 -4.80 1.35 -16.73
C THR A 78 -6.27 0.91 -16.68
N PRO A 79 -6.56 -0.39 -16.90
CA PRO A 79 -7.92 -0.94 -16.71
C PRO A 79 -8.47 -0.80 -15.27
N LEU A 80 -7.63 -0.39 -14.31
CA LEU A 80 -8.06 -0.11 -12.94
C LEU A 80 -8.85 1.20 -12.81
N GLY A 81 -8.94 2.02 -13.85
CA GLY A 81 -9.70 3.27 -13.82
C GLY A 81 -11.14 3.11 -13.36
N TYR A 82 -11.87 2.15 -13.95
CA TYR A 82 -13.27 1.89 -13.57
C TYR A 82 -13.43 1.50 -12.09
N PRO A 83 -12.74 0.47 -11.56
CA PRO A 83 -12.87 0.11 -10.14
C PRO A 83 -12.38 1.21 -9.19
N LEU A 84 -11.32 1.95 -9.52
CA LEU A 84 -10.83 3.06 -8.70
C LEU A 84 -11.87 4.19 -8.60
N ASN A 85 -12.53 4.53 -9.71
CA ASN A 85 -13.60 5.52 -9.74
C ASN A 85 -14.82 5.07 -8.92
N LYS A 86 -15.21 3.78 -9.00
CA LYS A 86 -16.30 3.23 -8.18
C LYS A 86 -15.97 3.25 -6.69
N TYR A 87 -14.74 2.92 -6.33
CA TYR A 87 -14.28 2.96 -4.94
C TYR A 87 -14.25 4.40 -4.40
N GLY A 88 -13.77 5.37 -5.18
CA GLY A 88 -13.84 6.78 -4.83
C GLY A 88 -15.28 7.29 -4.67
N ALA A 89 -16.20 6.88 -5.54
CA ALA A 89 -17.62 7.21 -5.44
C ALA A 89 -18.27 6.60 -4.18
N TRP A 90 -17.91 5.37 -3.81
CA TRP A 90 -18.37 4.75 -2.57
C TRP A 90 -17.90 5.55 -1.34
N TRP A 91 -16.64 5.96 -1.29
CA TRP A 91 -16.13 6.80 -0.19
C TRP A 91 -16.84 8.15 -0.08
N ARG A 92 -17.15 8.78 -1.22
CA ARG A 92 -17.97 10.00 -1.23
C ARG A 92 -19.32 9.76 -0.59
N ALA A 93 -20.04 8.73 -1.05
CA ALA A 93 -21.36 8.39 -0.54
C ALA A 93 -21.35 7.96 0.94
N ALA A 94 -20.26 7.34 1.42
CA ALA A 94 -20.13 6.91 2.81
C ALA A 94 -19.86 8.07 3.79
N LEU A 95 -19.51 9.26 3.30
CA LEU A 95 -19.17 10.43 4.10
C LEU A 95 -20.21 11.56 4.03
N GLU A 96 -21.21 11.42 3.15
CA GLU A 96 -22.42 12.26 3.06
C GLU A 96 -23.52 11.73 3.98
#